data_AF-A0A6J1UB87-F1
#
_entry.id   AF-A0A6J1UB87-F1
#
_cell.length_a   1.000
_cell.length_b   1.000
_cell.length_c   1.000
_cell.angle_alpha   90.00
_cell.angle_beta   90.00
_cell.angle_gamma   90.00
#
_symmetry.space_group_name_H-M   'P 1'
#
loop_
_entity.id
_entity.type
_entity.pdbx_description
1 polymer ?
#
loop_
_entity_poly.entity_id
_entity_poly.type
_entity_poly.pdbx_seq_one_letter_code
_entity_poly.pdbx_strand_id
1 'polypeptide(L)'
;MFSRRGHADVKKSAQKALDPRKEPLTRLKHLRALMDAMDGSELKQFFEINYSQIYLIFYESFVTLETSLKQKGNKSQREELDSILFLFERILQLLPERIFYRWHFHSIGSILKKLLHTGNCLKIRCEGIRLFLLWLQALQTNCAEEQLLIFACLVPGFPAVVSSKGPCTLDTLISPPSNLPNG
;
A
#
# COMPACT_ATOMS: atom_id res chain seq x y z
N MET A 1 27.22 -3.29 28.90
CA MET A 1 27.97 -3.51 27.64
C MET A 1 27.12 -4.16 26.52
N PHE A 2 25.79 -3.96 26.47
CA PHE A 2 24.90 -4.69 25.52
C PHE A 2 24.43 -3.88 24.28
N SER A 3 24.81 -2.60 24.14
CA SER A 3 24.25 -1.75 23.07
C SER A 3 24.89 -1.94 21.68
N ARG A 4 26.09 -2.54 21.57
CA ARG A 4 26.81 -2.64 20.29
C ARG A 4 26.41 -3.83 19.40
N ARG A 5 25.84 -4.91 19.96
CA ARG A 5 25.43 -6.09 19.17
C ARG A 5 24.15 -5.84 18.36
N GLY A 6 23.12 -5.24 18.96
CA GLY A 6 21.86 -4.94 18.26
C GLY A 6 22.06 -4.01 17.05
N HIS A 7 22.93 -3.01 17.18
CA HIS A 7 23.19 -2.06 16.10
C HIS A 7 23.92 -2.68 14.89
N ALA A 8 24.73 -3.72 15.10
CA ALA A 8 25.39 -4.45 14.03
C ALA A 8 24.39 -5.33 13.26
N ASP A 9 23.45 -5.97 13.97
CA ASP A 9 22.39 -6.79 13.38
C ASP A 9 21.37 -5.96 12.58
N VAL A 10 21.04 -4.75 13.06
CA VAL A 10 20.23 -3.77 12.33
C VAL A 10 20.92 -3.37 11.02
N LYS A 11 22.21 -2.99 11.07
CA LYS A 11 22.95 -2.60 9.86
C LYS A 11 23.02 -3.72 8.82
N LYS A 12 23.22 -4.97 9.26
CA LYS A 12 23.23 -6.15 8.39
C LYS A 12 21.85 -6.40 7.78
N SER A 13 20.78 -6.24 8.55
CA SER A 13 19.41 -6.40 8.06
C SER A 13 19.04 -5.30 7.05
N ALA A 14 19.45 -4.06 7.28
CA ALA A 14 19.30 -2.95 6.34
C ALA A 14 19.97 -3.24 5.00
N GLN A 15 21.22 -3.72 5.04
CA GLN A 15 21.94 -4.08 3.83
C GLN A 15 21.24 -5.22 3.06
N LYS A 16 20.72 -6.23 3.76
CA LYS A 16 19.99 -7.33 3.12
C LYS A 16 18.62 -6.91 2.58
N ALA A 17 17.91 -6.02 3.27
CA ALA A 17 16.63 -5.49 2.83
C ALA A 17 16.78 -4.70 1.52
N LEU A 18 17.87 -3.95 1.39
CA LEU A 18 18.13 -3.08 0.24
C LEU A 18 18.94 -3.74 -0.88
N ASP A 19 19.36 -5.01 -0.73
CA ASP A 19 20.15 -5.72 -1.75
C ASP A 19 19.25 -6.19 -2.92
N PRO A 20 19.34 -5.58 -4.12
CA PRO A 20 18.46 -5.91 -5.23
C PRO A 20 18.65 -7.33 -5.77
N ARG A 21 19.74 -8.02 -5.39
CA ARG A 21 20.00 -9.42 -5.77
C ARG A 21 19.18 -10.41 -4.95
N LYS A 22 18.46 -9.95 -3.92
CA LYS A 22 17.63 -10.78 -3.05
C LYS A 22 16.19 -10.78 -3.55
N GLU A 23 15.53 -11.93 -3.44
CA GLU A 23 14.11 -12.07 -3.74
C GLU A 23 13.26 -11.05 -2.96
N PRO A 24 12.17 -10.50 -3.56
CA PRO A 24 11.32 -9.49 -2.93
C PRO A 24 10.86 -9.88 -1.52
N LEU A 25 10.39 -11.12 -1.34
CA LEU A 25 9.92 -11.61 -0.05
C LEU A 25 11.04 -11.75 0.99
N THR A 26 12.26 -12.01 0.55
CA THR A 26 13.42 -12.05 1.46
C THR A 26 13.77 -10.63 1.92
N ARG A 27 13.72 -9.65 1.01
CA ARG A 27 13.90 -8.23 1.34
C ARG A 27 12.81 -7.74 2.29
N LEU A 28 11.55 -8.11 2.03
CA LEU A 28 10.40 -7.80 2.89
C LEU A 28 10.59 -8.34 4.31
N LYS A 29 11.04 -9.58 4.47
CA LYS A 29 11.33 -10.18 5.79
C LYS A 29 12.40 -9.39 6.56
N HIS A 30 13.47 -8.97 5.89
CA HIS A 30 14.49 -8.14 6.51
C HIS A 30 13.99 -6.75 6.86
N LEU A 31 13.17 -6.14 6.00
CA LEU A 31 12.55 -4.85 6.29
C LEU A 31 11.60 -4.94 7.48
N ARG A 32 10.87 -6.05 7.63
CA ARG A 32 10.03 -6.29 8.81
C ARG A 32 10.84 -6.34 10.10
N ALA A 33 11.95 -7.08 10.09
CA ALA A 33 12.85 -7.13 11.24
C ALA A 33 13.42 -5.75 11.61
N LEU A 34 13.68 -4.87 10.62
CA LEU A 34 14.10 -3.48 10.88
C LEU A 34 12.99 -2.66 11.54
N MET A 35 11.76 -2.79 11.05
CA MET A 35 10.60 -2.08 11.61
C MET A 35 10.31 -2.47 13.06
N ASP A 36 10.64 -3.70 13.45
CA ASP A 36 10.48 -4.17 14.83
C ASP A 36 11.69 -3.82 15.73
N ALA A 37 12.84 -3.43 15.15
CA ALA A 37 14.10 -3.21 15.86
C ALA A 37 14.53 -1.73 15.99
N MET A 38 14.13 -0.87 15.06
CA MET A 38 14.47 0.56 15.05
C MET A 38 13.43 1.36 15.83
N ASP A 39 13.86 2.47 16.45
CA ASP A 39 12.90 3.41 17.03
C ASP A 39 12.13 4.19 15.94
N GLY A 40 11.08 4.91 16.34
CA GLY A 40 10.23 5.62 15.38
C GLY A 40 10.95 6.69 14.56
N SER A 41 11.96 7.35 15.13
CA SER A 41 12.72 8.42 14.45
C SER A 41 13.73 7.86 13.46
N GLU A 42 14.51 6.85 13.87
CA GLU A 42 15.47 6.15 13.03
C GLU A 42 14.74 5.44 11.87
N LEU A 43 13.58 4.83 12.16
CA LEU A 43 12.77 4.17 11.15
C LEU A 43 12.23 5.16 10.12
N LYS A 44 11.71 6.32 10.56
CA LYS A 44 11.24 7.38 9.66
C LYS A 44 12.37 7.83 8.74
N GLN A 45 13.54 8.14 9.30
CA GLN A 45 14.71 8.56 8.53
C GLN A 45 15.14 7.47 7.52
N PHE A 46 15.14 6.19 7.93
CA PHE A 46 15.46 5.09 7.04
C PHE A 46 14.50 5.00 5.85
N PHE A 47 13.19 5.17 6.10
CA PHE A 47 12.17 5.20 5.06
C PHE A 47 12.35 6.41 4.12
N GLU A 48 12.63 7.59 4.66
CA GLU A 48 12.81 8.81 3.87
C GLU A 48 14.01 8.75 2.93
N ILE A 49 15.10 8.09 3.35
CA ILE A 49 16.31 7.89 2.54
C ILE A 49 16.09 6.83 1.47
N ASN A 50 15.43 5.72 1.81
CA ASN A 50 15.32 4.53 0.95
C ASN A 50 13.93 4.35 0.32
N TYR A 51 13.15 5.42 0.26
CA TYR A 51 11.74 5.43 -0.14
C TYR A 51 11.46 4.69 -1.46
N SER A 52 12.28 4.93 -2.50
CA SER A 52 12.12 4.28 -3.81
C SER A 52 12.33 2.77 -3.73
N GLN A 53 13.38 2.32 -3.04
CA GLN A 53 13.69 0.89 -2.89
C GLN A 53 12.64 0.18 -2.04
N ILE A 54 12.17 0.83 -0.97
CA ILE A 54 11.12 0.29 -0.10
C ILE A 54 9.81 0.14 -0.87
N TYR A 55 9.43 1.15 -1.67
CA TYR A 55 8.24 1.06 -2.51
C TYR A 55 8.37 -0.06 -3.56
N LEU A 56 9.54 -0.22 -4.16
CA LEU A 56 9.80 -1.30 -5.10
C LEU A 56 9.62 -2.68 -4.44
N ILE A 57 10.17 -2.89 -3.24
CA ILE A 57 10.01 -4.14 -2.47
C ILE A 57 8.53 -4.42 -2.21
N PHE A 58 7.77 -3.40 -1.78
CA PHE A 58 6.33 -3.51 -1.59
C PHE A 58 5.61 -3.91 -2.88
N TYR A 59 5.86 -3.18 -3.96
CA TYR A 59 5.19 -3.37 -5.25
C TYR A 59 5.48 -4.76 -5.83
N GLU A 60 6.74 -5.18 -5.86
CA GLU A 60 7.15 -6.49 -6.37
C GLU A 60 6.52 -7.61 -5.52
N SER A 61 6.57 -7.49 -4.19
CA SER A 61 5.97 -8.49 -3.29
C SER A 61 4.46 -8.60 -3.51
N PHE A 62 3.76 -7.47 -3.70
CA PHE A 62 2.33 -7.46 -3.98
C PHE A 62 2.00 -8.13 -5.32
N VAL A 63 2.74 -7.82 -6.38
CA VAL A 63 2.54 -8.41 -7.72
C VAL A 63 2.82 -9.92 -7.72
N THR A 64 3.89 -10.36 -7.04
CA THR A 64 4.21 -11.78 -6.88
C THR A 64 3.06 -12.51 -6.18
N LEU A 65 2.58 -11.98 -5.06
CA LEU A 65 1.47 -12.58 -4.33
C LEU A 65 0.18 -12.60 -5.15
N GLU A 66 -0.18 -11.48 -5.79
CA GLU A 66 -1.38 -11.38 -6.65
C GLU A 66 -1.38 -12.44 -7.75
N THR A 67 -0.23 -12.67 -8.38
CA THR A 67 -0.08 -13.70 -9.42
C THR A 67 -0.31 -15.09 -8.84
N SER A 68 0.19 -15.36 -7.63
CA SER A 68 0.02 -16.67 -6.96
C SER A 68 -1.42 -16.94 -6.48
N LEU A 69 -2.18 -15.89 -6.12
CA LEU A 69 -3.55 -16.02 -5.61
C LEU A 69 -4.54 -16.50 -6.68
N LYS A 70 -4.20 -16.37 -7.97
CA LYS A 70 -4.98 -16.94 -9.09
C LYS A 70 -5.08 -18.48 -9.04
N GLN A 71 -4.29 -19.15 -8.19
CA GLN A 71 -4.20 -20.62 -8.11
C GLN A 71 -4.77 -21.23 -6.79
N LYS A 72 -5.66 -20.50 -6.08
CA LYS A 72 -6.30 -20.84 -4.79
C LYS A 72 -5.43 -20.53 -3.56
N GLY A 73 -5.94 -19.66 -2.69
CA GLY A 73 -5.24 -19.13 -1.51
C GLY A 73 -5.00 -20.16 -0.39
N ASN A 74 -3.79 -20.22 0.16
CA ASN A 74 -3.41 -21.03 1.32
C ASN A 74 -3.07 -20.17 2.57
N LYS A 75 -2.77 -20.82 3.71
CA LYS A 75 -2.44 -20.13 4.96
C LYS A 75 -1.20 -19.23 4.83
N SER A 76 -0.14 -19.72 4.16
CA SER A 76 1.11 -18.97 3.96
C SER A 76 0.86 -17.68 3.17
N GLN A 77 0.05 -17.74 2.11
CA GLN A 77 -0.28 -16.57 1.29
C GLN A 77 -1.06 -15.51 2.07
N ARG A 78 -1.85 -15.91 3.08
CA ARG A 78 -2.53 -14.95 3.96
C ARG A 78 -1.54 -14.22 4.87
N GLU A 79 -0.60 -14.94 5.47
CA GLU A 79 0.45 -14.34 6.32
C GLU A 79 1.38 -13.43 5.51
N GLU A 80 1.65 -13.81 4.25
CA GLU A 80 2.38 -13.00 3.29
C GLU A 80 1.63 -11.71 2.92
N LEU A 81 0.32 -11.82 2.64
CA LEU A 81 -0.53 -10.65 2.39
C LEU A 81 -0.53 -9.70 3.58
N ASP A 82 -0.74 -10.22 4.79
CA ASP A 82 -0.74 -9.42 6.02
C ASP A 82 0.62 -8.68 6.18
N SER A 83 1.73 -9.33 5.84
CA SER A 83 3.08 -8.72 5.86
C SER A 83 3.25 -7.62 4.80
N ILE A 84 2.71 -7.82 3.59
CA ILE A 84 2.74 -6.83 2.50
C ILE A 84 1.89 -5.61 2.85
N LEU A 85 0.67 -5.83 3.36
CA LEU A 85 -0.23 -4.75 3.78
C LEU A 85 0.34 -3.96 4.96
N PHE A 86 1.03 -4.62 5.88
CA PHE A 86 1.76 -3.92 6.94
C PHE A 86 2.84 -2.99 6.38
N LEU A 87 3.66 -3.45 5.41
CA LEU A 87 4.64 -2.58 4.79
C LEU A 87 3.96 -1.40 4.08
N PHE A 88 2.86 -1.65 3.39
CA PHE A 88 2.11 -0.60 2.71
C PHE A 88 1.62 0.48 3.68
N GLU A 89 1.05 0.06 4.82
CA GLU A 89 0.66 0.98 5.88
C GLU A 89 1.83 1.83 6.36
N ARG A 90 3.00 1.22 6.58
CA ARG A 90 4.20 1.95 7.02
C ARG A 90 4.67 2.95 5.98
N ILE A 91 4.59 2.62 4.68
CA ILE A 91 4.86 3.56 3.59
C ILE A 91 3.91 4.77 3.69
N LEU A 92 2.61 4.53 3.85
CA LEU A 92 1.61 5.61 3.94
C LEU A 92 1.80 6.51 5.17
N GLN A 93 2.23 5.95 6.30
CA GLN A 93 2.43 6.67 7.56
C GLN A 93 3.78 7.38 7.67
N LEU A 94 4.84 6.81 7.10
CA LEU A 94 6.21 7.31 7.25
C LEU A 94 6.66 8.20 6.09
N LEU A 95 5.94 8.20 4.95
CA LEU A 95 6.24 9.04 3.79
C LEU A 95 5.10 10.00 3.37
N PRO A 96 4.39 10.66 4.30
CA PRO A 96 3.24 11.50 3.96
C PRO A 96 3.63 12.69 3.08
N GLU A 97 4.81 13.28 3.28
CA GLU A 97 5.26 14.45 2.51
C GLU A 97 5.48 14.08 1.04
N ARG A 98 6.01 12.89 0.76
CA ARG A 98 6.16 12.40 -0.63
C ARG A 98 4.80 12.15 -1.27
N ILE A 99 3.89 11.54 -0.52
CA ILE A 99 2.53 11.23 -0.98
C ILE A 99 1.75 12.53 -1.26
N PHE A 100 1.90 13.55 -0.41
CA PHE A 100 1.34 14.88 -0.65
C PHE A 100 1.77 15.43 -2.01
N TYR A 101 3.04 15.27 -2.39
CA TYR A 101 3.56 15.60 -3.73
C TYR A 101 3.27 14.54 -4.81
N ARG A 102 2.26 13.68 -4.59
CA ARG A 102 1.75 12.68 -5.54
C ARG A 102 2.80 11.65 -6.00
N TRP A 103 3.81 11.38 -5.18
CA TRP A 103 4.76 10.29 -5.42
C TRP A 103 4.03 8.94 -5.47
N HIS A 104 4.28 8.17 -6.53
CA HIS A 104 3.58 6.91 -6.86
C HIS A 104 2.04 6.98 -6.84
N PHE A 105 1.44 8.17 -7.01
CA PHE A 105 -0.02 8.39 -6.91
C PHE A 105 -0.87 7.35 -7.65
N HIS A 106 -0.57 7.12 -8.94
CA HIS A 106 -1.33 6.18 -9.77
C HIS A 106 -1.14 4.72 -9.34
N SER A 107 0.07 4.36 -8.90
CA SER A 107 0.39 3.00 -8.48
C SER A 107 -0.27 2.66 -7.13
N ILE A 108 -0.18 3.58 -6.17
CA ILE A 108 -0.87 3.48 -4.87
C ILE A 108 -2.38 3.39 -5.07
N GLY A 109 -2.94 4.28 -5.90
CA GLY A 109 -4.37 4.27 -6.21
C GLY A 109 -4.82 2.96 -6.87
N SER A 110 -4.05 2.39 -7.79
CA SER A 110 -4.34 1.10 -8.41
C SER A 110 -4.38 -0.05 -7.40
N ILE A 111 -3.41 -0.12 -6.48
CA ILE A 111 -3.39 -1.15 -5.44
C ILE A 111 -4.58 -1.01 -4.49
N LEU A 112 -4.91 0.22 -4.05
CA LEU A 112 -6.07 0.47 -3.20
C LEU A 112 -7.37 0.07 -3.89
N LYS A 113 -7.55 0.39 -5.18
CA LYS A 113 -8.70 -0.07 -5.97
C LYS A 113 -8.82 -1.60 -5.99
N LYS A 114 -7.70 -2.31 -6.16
CA LYS A 114 -7.67 -3.78 -6.08
C LYS A 114 -8.08 -4.31 -4.70
N LEU A 115 -7.66 -3.67 -3.61
CA LEU A 115 -8.05 -4.07 -2.25
C LEU A 115 -9.52 -3.79 -1.96
N LEU A 116 -10.05 -2.67 -2.46
CA LEU A 116 -11.45 -2.26 -2.30
C LEU A 116 -12.45 -3.05 -3.15
N HIS A 117 -11.95 -3.84 -4.12
CA HIS A 117 -12.78 -4.61 -5.05
C HIS A 117 -13.85 -5.45 -4.36
N THR A 118 -15.08 -5.39 -4.86
CA THR A 118 -16.27 -6.05 -4.28
C THR A 118 -16.16 -7.57 -4.25
N GLY A 119 -15.37 -8.15 -5.16
CA GLY A 119 -15.02 -9.57 -5.16
C GLY A 119 -14.09 -10.03 -4.03
N ASN A 120 -13.48 -9.12 -3.26
CA ASN A 120 -12.69 -9.48 -2.09
C ASN A 120 -13.57 -9.77 -0.88
N CYS A 121 -13.09 -10.63 0.02
CA CYS A 121 -13.77 -10.85 1.29
C CYS A 121 -13.75 -9.58 2.17
N LEU A 122 -14.70 -9.50 3.11
CA LEU A 122 -14.89 -8.32 3.96
C LEU A 122 -13.62 -7.90 4.70
N LYS A 123 -12.82 -8.87 5.21
CA LYS A 123 -11.56 -8.57 5.90
C LYS A 123 -10.60 -7.74 5.03
N ILE A 124 -10.41 -8.14 3.77
CA ILE A 124 -9.52 -7.42 2.85
C ILE A 124 -10.09 -6.05 2.48
N ARG A 125 -11.41 -5.96 2.27
CA ARG A 125 -12.06 -4.69 1.98
C ARG A 125 -11.94 -3.70 3.15
N CYS A 126 -12.12 -4.15 4.39
CA CYS A 126 -11.93 -3.31 5.58
C CYS A 126 -10.49 -2.78 5.67
N GLU A 127 -9.47 -3.62 5.43
CA GLU A 127 -8.08 -3.15 5.37
C GLU A 127 -7.86 -2.18 4.21
N GLY A 128 -8.45 -2.44 3.04
CA GLY A 128 -8.42 -1.53 1.90
C GLY A 128 -8.99 -0.14 2.22
N ILE A 129 -10.11 -0.09 2.95
CA ILE A 129 -10.71 1.18 3.42
C ILE A 129 -9.75 1.90 4.36
N ARG A 130 -9.22 1.20 5.36
CA ARG A 130 -8.29 1.78 6.34
C ARG A 130 -7.04 2.37 5.68
N LEU A 131 -6.44 1.63 4.76
CA LEU A 131 -5.28 2.08 3.98
C LEU A 131 -5.63 3.23 3.04
N PHE A 132 -6.81 3.21 2.43
CA PHE A 132 -7.30 4.30 1.60
C PHE A 132 -7.44 5.60 2.39
N LEU A 133 -7.96 5.55 3.62
CA LEU A 133 -8.07 6.72 4.49
C LEU A 133 -6.70 7.28 4.89
N LEU A 134 -5.72 6.42 5.16
CA LEU A 134 -4.33 6.85 5.39
C LEU A 134 -3.74 7.56 4.16
N TRP A 135 -3.99 7.02 2.96
CA TRP A 135 -3.56 7.65 1.71
C TRP A 135 -4.24 9.00 1.48
N LEU A 136 -5.57 9.08 1.67
CA LEU A 136 -6.32 10.32 1.52
C LEU A 136 -5.87 11.38 2.52
N GLN A 137 -5.61 10.99 3.78
CA GLN A 137 -5.05 11.87 4.80
C GLN A 137 -3.67 12.42 4.41
N ALA A 138 -2.80 11.60 3.81
CA ALA A 138 -1.49 12.04 3.35
C ALA A 138 -1.57 12.93 2.10
N LEU A 139 -2.54 12.70 1.21
CA LEU A 139 -2.77 13.54 0.03
C LEU A 139 -3.27 14.95 0.39
N GLN A 140 -4.11 15.07 1.40
CA GLN A 140 -4.75 16.34 1.80
C GLN A 140 -5.36 17.05 0.57
N THR A 141 -5.00 18.32 0.35
CA THR A 141 -5.46 19.16 -0.76
C THR A 141 -4.93 18.73 -2.13
N ASN A 142 -4.00 17.77 -2.20
CA ASN A 142 -3.47 17.22 -3.45
C ASN A 142 -4.21 15.95 -3.93
N CYS A 143 -5.31 15.55 -3.28
CA CYS A 143 -6.19 14.50 -3.81
C CYS A 143 -6.92 14.97 -5.09
N ALA A 144 -7.32 14.04 -5.96
CA ALA A 144 -8.18 14.35 -7.09
C ALA A 144 -9.63 13.99 -6.76
N GLU A 145 -10.55 14.48 -7.60
CA GLU A 145 -11.99 14.23 -7.47
C GLU A 145 -12.30 12.73 -7.34
N GLU A 146 -11.64 11.86 -8.12
CA GLU A 146 -11.81 10.40 -8.05
C GLU A 146 -11.65 9.86 -6.62
N GLN A 147 -10.68 10.36 -5.84
CA GLN A 147 -10.47 9.89 -4.47
C GLN A 147 -11.58 10.36 -3.54
N LEU A 148 -12.11 11.57 -3.74
CA LEU A 148 -13.25 12.07 -2.96
C LEU A 148 -14.53 11.28 -3.30
N LEU A 149 -14.71 10.90 -4.57
CA LEU A 149 -15.83 10.05 -4.99
C LEU A 149 -15.73 8.65 -4.39
N ILE A 150 -14.53 8.03 -4.40
CA ILE A 150 -14.30 6.75 -3.73
C ILE A 150 -14.61 6.87 -2.24
N PHE A 151 -14.13 7.92 -1.57
CA PHE A 151 -14.46 8.17 -0.16
C PHE A 151 -15.97 8.22 0.08
N ALA A 152 -16.71 8.98 -0.71
CA ALA A 152 -18.17 9.08 -0.59
C ALA A 152 -18.86 7.72 -0.75
N CYS A 153 -18.38 6.86 -1.67
CA CYS A 153 -18.90 5.50 -1.82
C CYS A 153 -18.58 4.56 -0.65
N LEU A 154 -17.52 4.83 0.12
CA LEU A 154 -17.09 4.00 1.25
C LEU A 154 -17.81 4.35 2.56
N VAL A 155 -18.38 5.54 2.70
CA VAL A 155 -19.05 6.00 3.93
C VAL A 155 -20.56 5.73 3.84
N PRO A 156 -21.13 4.88 4.70
CA PRO A 156 -22.57 4.65 4.73
C PRO A 156 -23.34 5.95 4.98
N GLY A 157 -24.40 6.18 4.20
CA GLY A 157 -25.28 7.36 4.34
C GLY A 157 -24.81 8.61 3.61
N PHE A 158 -23.65 8.59 2.94
CA PHE A 158 -23.29 9.67 2.01
C PHE A 158 -24.20 9.62 0.77
N PRO A 159 -24.60 10.79 0.22
CA PRO A 159 -25.44 10.85 -0.96
C PRO A 159 -24.72 10.23 -2.15
N ALA A 160 -25.46 9.56 -3.03
CA ALA A 160 -24.91 9.03 -4.28
C ALA A 160 -24.35 10.20 -5.10
N VAL A 161 -23.04 10.20 -5.32
CA VAL A 161 -22.40 11.29 -6.06
C VAL A 161 -22.59 11.05 -7.55
N VAL A 162 -23.16 12.04 -8.23
CA VAL A 162 -23.29 12.06 -9.69
C VAL A 162 -22.03 12.71 -10.27
N SER A 163 -21.31 11.99 -11.11
CA SER A 163 -20.26 12.55 -11.97
C SER A 163 -20.88 12.96 -13.32
N SER A 164 -20.11 13.68 -14.14
CA SER A 164 -20.46 13.99 -15.54
C SER A 164 -20.77 12.75 -16.40
N LYS A 165 -20.42 11.55 -15.91
CA LYS A 165 -20.65 10.25 -16.56
C LYS A 165 -21.80 9.42 -15.96
N GLY A 166 -22.60 9.97 -15.03
CA GLY A 166 -23.72 9.29 -14.38
C GLY A 166 -23.46 8.93 -12.90
N PRO A 167 -24.27 8.02 -12.30
CA PRO A 167 -24.13 7.62 -10.90
C PRO A 167 -22.76 6.98 -10.63
N CYS A 168 -21.96 7.55 -9.72
CA CYS A 168 -20.69 6.96 -9.31
C CYS A 168 -20.93 5.91 -8.23
N THR A 169 -20.93 4.65 -8.64
CA THR A 169 -20.82 3.52 -7.69
C THR A 169 -19.34 3.20 -7.46
N LEU A 170 -19.04 2.53 -6.33
CA LEU A 170 -17.67 2.08 -6.05
C LEU A 170 -17.14 1.19 -7.18
N ASP A 171 -17.96 0.26 -7.70
CA ASP A 171 -17.56 -0.63 -8.80
C ASP A 171 -17.18 0.13 -10.07
N THR A 172 -17.92 1.18 -10.43
CA THR A 172 -17.61 2.01 -11.61
C THR A 172 -16.30 2.79 -11.45
N LEU A 173 -15.94 3.20 -10.23
CA LEU A 173 -14.71 3.94 -9.94
C LEU A 173 -13.47 3.02 -9.85
N ILE A 174 -13.64 1.84 -9.26
CA ILE A 174 -12.52 0.90 -9.08
C ILE A 174 -12.27 0.03 -10.32
N SER A 175 -13.31 -0.23 -11.11
CA SER A 175 -13.32 -1.06 -12.31
C SER A 175 -14.09 -0.33 -13.42
N PRO A 176 -13.53 0.75 -14.00
CA PRO A 176 -14.21 1.47 -15.07
C PRO A 176 -14.49 0.51 -16.24
N PRO A 177 -15.71 0.50 -16.80
CA PRO A 177 -16.06 -0.37 -17.90
C PRO A 177 -15.11 -0.11 -19.08
N SER A 178 -14.53 -1.17 -19.64
CA SER A 178 -13.50 -1.14 -20.68
C SER A 178 -13.94 -0.52 -22.01
N ASN A 179 -15.17 -0.04 -22.12
CA ASN A 179 -15.75 0.45 -23.37
C ASN A 179 -16.45 1.79 -23.14
N LEU A 180 -15.84 2.86 -23.64
CA LEU A 180 -16.54 3.90 -24.38
C LEU A 180 -15.63 4.25 -25.56
N PRO A 181 -16.06 4.03 -26.82
CA PRO A 181 -15.36 4.61 -27.96
C PRO A 181 -15.33 6.13 -27.76
N ASN A 182 -14.18 6.74 -28.03
CA ASN A 182 -14.09 8.19 -28.14
C ASN A 182 -15.17 8.66 -29.12
N GLY A 183 -16.11 9.46 -28.62
CA GLY A 183 -16.91 10.36 -29.45
C GLY A 183 -16.09 11.57 -29.82
#